data_AF-A0A1X7C4W1-F1
#
_entry.id   AF-A0A1X7C4W1-F1
#
_cell.length_a   1.000
_cell.length_b   1.000
_cell.length_c   1.000
_cell.angle_alpha   90.00
_cell.angle_beta   90.00
_cell.angle_gamma   90.00
#
_symmetry.space_group_name_H-M   'P 1'
#
loop_
_entity.id
_entity.type
_entity.pdbx_description
1 polymer ?
#
loop_
_entity_poly.entity_id
_entity_poly.type
_entity_poly.pdbx_seq_one_letter_code
_entity_poly.pdbx_strand_id
1 'polypeptide(L)'
;MQAGCSVIASPCCSINLVNYVNENYQANDRIVVSDLFWYFGYVYYNKTGSVPLLYTPPQANGASGRPGNYGFGTLVNNEADKIYLDSLEKLPVGQTRVWLVSNSAPPDDFAPIPNNWNKVSTLKVGDTQVRLYTLGGQ
;
A
#
# COMPACT_ATOMS: atom_id res chain seq x y z
N MET A 1 -28.74 -12.71 1.74
CA MET A 1 -28.62 -11.32 2.24
C MET A 1 -27.16 -11.05 2.60
N GLN A 2 -26.37 -10.59 1.64
CA GLN A 2 -25.12 -9.88 1.91
C GLN A 2 -25.35 -8.51 1.29
N ALA A 3 -25.40 -7.46 2.12
CA ALA A 3 -25.45 -6.10 1.62
C ALA A 3 -24.12 -5.85 0.90
N GLY A 4 -24.18 -5.65 -0.42
CA GLY A 4 -23.03 -5.34 -1.24
C GLY A 4 -22.40 -4.04 -0.75
N CYS A 5 -21.26 -4.14 -0.07
CA CYS A 5 -20.37 -3.02 0.13
C CYS A 5 -19.66 -2.77 -1.22
N SER A 6 -20.33 -2.00 -2.08
CA SER A 6 -19.75 -1.46 -3.31
C SER A 6 -20.00 0.03 -3.30
N VAL A 7 -19.00 0.80 -2.85
CA VAL A 7 -18.92 2.26 -2.99
C VAL A 7 -17.57 2.65 -2.43
N ILE A 8 -16.60 2.95 -3.31
CA ILE A 8 -15.38 3.74 -3.06
C ILE A 8 -15.03 3.84 -1.56
N ALA A 9 -14.47 2.75 -1.03
CA ALA A 9 -13.94 2.63 0.34
C ALA A 9 -14.79 3.33 1.44
N SER A 10 -15.95 2.74 1.76
CA SER A 10 -16.65 3.06 3.02
C SER A 10 -15.66 3.02 4.21
N PRO A 11 -15.66 3.99 5.14
CA PRO A 11 -14.65 4.09 6.22
C PRO A 11 -14.50 2.83 7.06
N CYS A 12 -15.57 2.04 7.20
CA CYS A 12 -15.57 0.77 7.91
C CYS A 12 -14.71 -0.31 7.22
N CYS A 13 -14.60 -0.29 5.89
CA CYS A 13 -13.81 -1.27 5.15
C CYS A 13 -12.31 -0.95 5.26
N SER A 14 -11.93 0.32 5.12
CA SER A 14 -10.54 0.75 5.20
C SER A 14 -9.96 0.58 6.61
N ILE A 15 -10.73 0.89 7.67
CA ILE A 15 -10.24 0.71 9.05
C ILE A 15 -10.01 -0.77 9.40
N ASN A 16 -10.81 -1.69 8.84
CA ASN A 16 -10.63 -3.12 9.06
C ASN A 16 -9.31 -3.65 8.47
N LEU A 17 -8.90 -3.13 7.30
CA LEU A 17 -7.61 -3.46 6.71
C LEU A 17 -6.45 -2.96 7.57
N VAL A 18 -6.52 -1.71 8.06
CA VAL A 18 -5.47 -1.14 8.92
C VAL A 18 -5.36 -1.90 10.24
N ASN A 19 -6.49 -2.25 10.86
CA ASN A 19 -6.51 -3.05 12.09
C ASN A 19 -5.90 -4.42 11.87
N TYR A 20 -6.24 -5.09 10.75
CA TYR A 20 -5.65 -6.37 10.42
C TYR A 20 -4.13 -6.29 10.27
N VAL A 21 -3.60 -5.24 9.62
CA VAL A 21 -2.15 -5.02 9.56
C VAL A 21 -1.58 -4.76 10.95
N ASN A 22 -2.17 -3.86 11.74
CA ASN A 22 -1.71 -3.54 13.09
C ASN A 22 -1.58 -4.80 13.98
N GLU A 23 -2.53 -5.73 13.89
CA GLU A 23 -2.57 -6.97 14.69
C GLU A 23 -1.55 -8.03 14.23
N ASN A 24 -1.17 -8.01 12.95
CA ASN A 24 -0.31 -9.04 12.34
C ASN A 24 1.09 -8.54 11.95
N TYR A 25 1.36 -7.25 12.21
CA TYR A 25 2.63 -6.59 11.92
C TYR A 25 3.75 -7.21 12.75
N GLN A 26 4.89 -7.46 12.10
CA GLN A 26 6.12 -7.85 12.77
C GLN A 26 7.18 -6.76 12.64
N ALA A 27 8.11 -6.73 13.59
CA ALA A 27 9.23 -5.80 13.50
C ALA A 27 9.94 -5.94 12.15
N ASN A 28 10.25 -4.79 11.55
CA ASN A 28 10.80 -4.65 10.22
C ASN A 28 9.83 -4.91 9.06
N ASP A 29 8.55 -5.26 9.23
CA ASP A 29 7.60 -5.30 8.10
C ASP A 29 7.52 -3.92 7.40
N ARG A 30 7.37 -3.89 6.07
CA ARG A 30 7.03 -2.66 5.33
C ARG A 30 5.58 -2.65 4.94
N ILE A 31 5.00 -1.46 5.00
CA ILE A 31 3.65 -1.17 4.52
C ILE A 31 3.79 -0.32 3.28
N VAL A 32 3.20 -0.77 2.18
CA VAL A 32 3.12 -0.04 0.92
C VAL A 32 1.65 0.14 0.56
N VAL A 33 1.26 1.37 0.28
CA VAL A 33 -0.10 1.76 -0.09
C VAL A 33 -0.13 2.25 -1.55
N SER A 34 -1.24 2.01 -2.22
CA SER A 34 -1.41 2.26 -3.66
C SER A 34 -1.65 3.73 -4.02
N ASP A 35 -2.25 4.52 -3.12
CA ASP A 35 -2.60 5.91 -3.41
C ASP A 35 -2.64 6.80 -2.14
N LEU A 36 -2.91 8.09 -2.34
CA LEU A 36 -2.98 9.08 -1.27
C LEU A 36 -4.16 8.87 -0.31
N PHE A 37 -5.27 8.29 -0.75
CA PHE A 37 -6.40 7.99 0.12
C PHE A 37 -5.97 6.97 1.18
N TRP A 38 -5.31 5.90 0.76
CA TRP A 38 -4.73 4.91 1.68
C TRP A 38 -3.63 5.49 2.54
N TYR A 39 -2.74 6.32 1.97
CA TYR A 39 -1.64 6.92 2.69
C TYR A 39 -2.12 7.73 3.90
N PHE A 40 -3.07 8.64 3.72
CA PHE A 40 -3.59 9.42 4.84
C PHE A 40 -4.37 8.57 5.85
N GLY A 41 -5.06 7.52 5.39
CA GLY A 41 -5.66 6.53 6.28
C GLY A 41 -4.63 5.86 7.19
N TYR A 42 -3.49 5.45 6.65
CA TYR A 42 -2.40 4.87 7.44
C TYR A 42 -1.70 5.91 8.32
N VAL A 43 -1.47 7.14 7.86
CA VAL A 43 -0.90 8.20 8.72
C VAL A 43 -1.73 8.39 9.99
N TYR A 44 -3.06 8.22 9.91
CA TYR A 44 -3.95 8.43 11.05
C TYR A 44 -4.21 7.16 11.90
N TYR A 45 -4.42 6.00 11.28
CA TYR A 45 -4.86 4.78 11.98
C TYR A 45 -3.75 3.74 12.23
N ASN A 46 -2.58 3.89 11.62
CA ASN A 46 -1.47 2.96 11.79
C ASN A 46 -0.88 3.06 13.20
N LYS A 47 -0.73 1.91 13.87
CA LYS A 47 -0.18 1.80 15.23
C LYS A 47 1.15 1.05 15.27
N THR A 48 1.66 0.63 14.10
CA THR A 48 2.89 -0.19 13.99
C THR A 48 4.17 0.60 14.23
N GLY A 49 4.12 1.94 14.15
CA GLY A 49 5.31 2.80 14.14
C GLY A 49 6.05 2.83 12.80
N SER A 50 5.67 1.98 11.82
CA SER A 50 6.24 2.03 10.47
C SER A 50 5.66 3.20 9.68
N VAL A 51 6.51 4.04 9.08
CA VAL A 51 6.08 5.01 8.07
C VAL A 51 5.66 4.25 6.80
N PRO A 52 4.41 4.36 6.32
CA PRO A 52 3.99 3.69 5.09
C PRO A 52 4.70 4.29 3.87
N LEU A 53 4.99 3.47 2.85
CA LEU A 53 5.43 3.95 1.54
C LEU A 53 4.21 4.15 0.64
N LEU A 54 4.22 5.23 -0.12
CA LEU A 54 3.28 5.47 -1.20
C LEU A 54 3.91 4.98 -2.51
N TYR A 55 3.23 4.02 -3.15
CA TYR A 55 3.66 3.47 -4.43
C TYR A 55 3.36 4.46 -5.57
N THR A 56 4.41 4.84 -6.31
CA THR A 56 4.34 5.87 -7.36
C THR A 56 5.04 5.41 -8.64
N PRO A 57 4.63 4.27 -9.23
CA PRO A 57 5.30 3.72 -10.40
C PRO A 57 5.26 4.72 -11.56
N PRO A 58 6.29 4.77 -12.41
CA PRO A 58 6.24 5.55 -13.63
C PRO A 58 5.01 5.19 -14.47
N GLN A 59 4.45 6.20 -15.13
CA GLN A 59 3.39 6.01 -16.12
C GLN A 59 3.91 5.21 -17.32
N ALA A 60 3.00 4.66 -18.13
CA ALA A 60 3.37 3.87 -19.32
C ALA A 60 4.28 4.62 -20.33
N ASN A 61 4.22 5.95 -20.34
CA ASN A 61 5.09 6.81 -21.16
C ASN A 61 6.43 7.18 -20.48
N GLY A 62 6.73 6.61 -19.30
CA GLY A 62 7.92 6.89 -18.51
C GLY A 62 7.85 8.15 -17.64
N ALA A 63 6.76 8.91 -17.68
CA ALA A 63 6.58 10.06 -16.81
C ALA A 63 6.43 9.62 -15.34
N SER A 64 6.76 10.52 -14.40
CA SER A 64 6.62 10.25 -12.96
C SER A 64 5.17 9.91 -12.60
N GLY A 65 4.96 8.87 -11.78
CA GLY A 65 3.68 8.58 -11.13
C GLY A 65 3.48 9.34 -9.82
N ARG A 66 4.47 10.11 -9.38
CA ARG A 66 4.39 10.86 -8.11
C ARG A 66 3.33 11.96 -8.19
N PRO A 67 2.61 12.25 -7.09
CA PRO A 67 1.68 13.36 -7.02
C PRO A 67 2.32 14.69 -7.41
N GLY A 68 1.59 15.52 -8.16
CA GLY A 68 2.00 16.88 -8.48
C GLY A 68 1.95 17.83 -7.29
N ASN A 69 2.40 19.07 -7.49
CA ASN A 69 2.41 20.13 -6.47
C ASN A 69 1.05 20.85 -6.32
N TYR A 70 -0.06 20.14 -6.51
CA TYR A 70 -1.42 20.67 -6.40
C TYR A 70 -2.33 19.68 -5.68
N GLY A 71 -3.37 20.18 -5.01
CA GLY A 71 -4.30 19.35 -4.22
C GLY A 71 -3.58 18.57 -3.12
N PHE A 72 -3.96 17.30 -2.93
CA PHE A 72 -3.40 16.45 -1.87
C PHE A 72 -1.90 16.18 -1.99
N GLY A 73 -1.32 16.27 -3.19
CA GLY A 73 0.13 16.08 -3.38
C GLY A 73 0.98 17.11 -2.63
N THR A 74 0.45 18.32 -2.42
CA THR A 74 1.13 19.38 -1.65
C THR A 74 1.39 19.00 -0.19
N LEU A 75 0.62 18.05 0.36
CA LEU A 75 0.73 17.61 1.75
C LEU A 75 1.88 16.63 1.98
N VAL A 76 2.43 16.03 0.92
CA VAL A 76 3.37 14.90 1.02
C VAL A 76 4.68 15.13 0.26
N ASN A 77 4.71 16.04 -0.72
CA ASN A 77 5.88 16.24 -1.58
C ASN A 77 7.15 16.71 -0.84
N ASN A 78 7.02 17.36 0.32
CA ASN A 78 8.18 17.72 1.14
C ASN A 78 8.88 16.50 1.77
N GLU A 79 8.21 15.35 1.81
CA GLU A 79 8.72 14.09 2.37
C GLU A 79 9.01 13.06 1.27
N ALA A 80 9.04 13.48 0.00
CA ALA A 80 9.13 12.61 -1.17
C ALA A 80 10.26 11.57 -1.07
N ASP A 81 11.44 11.97 -0.60
CA ASP A 81 12.61 11.09 -0.47
C ASP A 81 12.45 9.99 0.58
N LYS A 82 11.47 10.13 1.48
CA LYS A 82 11.20 9.17 2.56
C LYS A 82 10.04 8.24 2.26
N ILE A 83 9.07 8.68 1.48
CA ILE A 83 7.77 7.99 1.37
C ILE A 83 7.49 7.43 -0.02
N TYR A 84 8.10 7.95 -1.08
CA TYR A 84 7.79 7.50 -2.44
C TYR A 84 8.57 6.24 -2.81
N LEU A 85 7.85 5.25 -3.34
CA LEU A 85 8.39 4.01 -3.85
C LEU A 85 7.98 3.85 -5.32
N ASP A 86 8.90 4.13 -6.24
CA ASP A 86 8.61 4.08 -7.68
C ASP A 86 8.68 2.65 -8.26
N SER A 87 9.19 1.67 -7.51
CA SER A 87 9.22 0.25 -7.89
C SER A 87 9.30 -0.63 -6.65
N LEU A 88 8.54 -1.73 -6.63
CA LEU A 88 8.58 -2.72 -5.55
C LEU A 88 9.97 -3.35 -5.37
N GLU A 89 10.78 -3.42 -6.43
CA GLU A 89 12.15 -3.95 -6.37
C GLU A 89 13.13 -3.03 -5.62
N LYS A 90 12.78 -1.75 -5.42
CA LYS A 90 13.61 -0.75 -4.73
C LYS A 90 13.41 -0.72 -3.22
N LEU A 91 12.69 -1.70 -2.66
CA LEU A 91 12.57 -1.80 -1.21
C LEU A 91 13.95 -2.01 -0.56
N PRO A 92 14.19 -1.45 0.65
CA PRO A 92 15.47 -1.57 1.30
C PRO A 92 15.92 -3.02 1.52
N VAL A 93 17.22 -3.27 1.40
CA VAL A 93 17.83 -4.57 1.71
C VAL A 93 17.57 -4.94 3.17
N GLY A 94 17.35 -6.23 3.42
CA GLY A 94 16.99 -6.75 4.75
C GLY A 94 15.48 -6.78 4.99
N GLN A 95 14.69 -6.29 4.04
CA GLN A 95 13.25 -6.40 4.10
C GLN A 95 12.78 -7.84 3.85
N THR A 96 12.05 -8.42 4.81
CA THR A 96 11.61 -9.82 4.71
C THR A 96 10.12 -9.96 4.41
N ARG A 97 9.31 -8.95 4.80
CA ARG A 97 7.85 -8.99 4.70
C ARG A 97 7.25 -7.66 4.26
N VAL A 98 6.35 -7.68 3.29
CA VAL A 98 5.70 -6.46 2.77
C VAL A 98 4.19 -6.64 2.75
N TRP A 99 3.49 -5.63 3.26
CA TRP A 99 2.05 -5.46 3.16
C TRP A 99 1.72 -4.52 2.00
N LEU A 100 0.93 -5.00 1.05
CA LEU A 100 0.41 -4.23 -0.08
C LEU A 100 -1.07 -3.91 0.16
N VAL A 101 -1.41 -2.63 0.26
CA VAL A 101 -2.77 -2.14 0.53
C VAL A 101 -3.35 -1.42 -0.69
N SER A 102 -4.47 -1.91 -1.20
CA SER A 102 -5.04 -1.40 -2.44
C SER A 102 -6.55 -1.59 -2.56
N ASN A 103 -7.11 -1.04 -3.65
CA ASN A 103 -8.32 -1.62 -4.20
C ASN A 103 -8.05 -3.04 -4.71
N SER A 104 -9.12 -3.82 -4.78
CA SER A 104 -9.13 -5.20 -5.27
C SER A 104 -9.76 -5.33 -6.66
N ALA A 105 -10.36 -4.25 -7.16
CA ALA A 105 -10.87 -4.18 -8.52
C ALA A 105 -9.70 -4.05 -9.52
N PRO A 106 -9.72 -4.75 -10.66
CA PRO A 106 -8.72 -4.58 -11.70
C PRO A 106 -8.77 -3.17 -12.34
N PRO A 107 -7.62 -2.66 -12.86
CA PRO A 107 -6.30 -3.29 -12.84
C PRO A 107 -5.69 -3.33 -11.42
N ASP A 108 -4.79 -4.29 -11.18
CA ASP A 108 -4.10 -4.38 -9.90
C ASP A 108 -3.08 -3.24 -9.75
N ASP A 109 -3.31 -2.37 -8.76
CA ASP A 109 -2.49 -1.18 -8.49
C ASP A 109 -1.00 -1.46 -8.29
N PHE A 110 -0.64 -2.69 -7.90
CA PHE A 110 0.73 -3.10 -7.64
C PHE A 110 1.34 -3.99 -8.73
N ALA A 111 0.62 -4.26 -9.82
CA ALA A 111 1.14 -5.11 -10.88
C ALA A 111 2.27 -4.42 -11.69
N PRO A 112 3.32 -5.16 -12.09
CA PRO A 112 3.59 -6.56 -11.73
C PRO A 112 4.20 -6.71 -10.32
N ILE A 113 3.82 -7.78 -9.62
CA ILE A 113 4.49 -8.19 -8.38
C ILE A 113 5.83 -8.86 -8.74
N PRO A 114 6.95 -8.54 -8.06
CA PRO A 114 8.23 -9.19 -8.33
C PRO A 114 8.16 -10.72 -8.18
N ASN A 115 8.80 -11.45 -9.10
CA ASN A 115 8.71 -12.92 -9.17
C ASN A 115 9.28 -13.64 -7.94
N ASN A 116 10.20 -13.01 -7.20
CA ASN A 116 10.78 -13.56 -5.98
C ASN A 116 9.90 -13.32 -4.74
N TRP A 117 8.74 -12.68 -4.87
CA TRP A 117 7.83 -12.46 -3.76
C TRP A 117 6.82 -13.59 -3.64
N ASN A 118 6.67 -14.10 -2.42
CA ASN A 118 5.74 -15.19 -2.11
C ASN A 118 4.57 -14.63 -1.32
N LYS A 119 3.36 -14.75 -1.87
CA LYS A 119 2.15 -14.29 -1.18
C LYS A 119 1.86 -15.20 0.01
N VAL A 120 1.83 -14.62 1.21
CA VAL A 120 1.54 -15.33 2.47
C VAL A 120 0.06 -15.30 2.79
N SER A 121 -0.57 -14.13 2.67
CA SER A 121 -1.98 -13.97 3.00
C SER A 121 -2.66 -12.87 2.17
N THR A 122 -3.99 -12.89 2.18
CA THR A 122 -4.82 -11.84 1.61
C THR A 122 -6.07 -11.69 2.47
N LEU A 123 -6.37 -10.46 2.90
CA LEU A 123 -7.67 -10.10 3.45
C LEU A 123 -8.35 -9.15 2.45
N LYS A 124 -9.56 -9.50 2.03
CA LYS A 124 -10.40 -8.68 1.17
C LYS A 124 -11.65 -8.25 1.94
N VAL A 125 -11.96 -6.96 1.92
CA VAL A 125 -13.16 -6.38 2.55
C VAL A 125 -13.83 -5.46 1.54
N GLY A 126 -14.98 -5.88 1.01
CA GLY A 126 -15.65 -5.16 -0.08
C GLY A 126 -14.77 -5.10 -1.34
N ASP A 127 -14.57 -3.89 -1.85
CA ASP A 127 -13.70 -3.57 -2.98
C ASP A 127 -12.24 -3.35 -2.59
N THR A 128 -11.89 -3.42 -1.30
CA THR A 128 -10.54 -3.17 -0.78
C THR A 128 -9.82 -4.46 -0.42
N GLN A 129 -8.49 -4.46 -0.45
CA GLN A 129 -7.68 -5.60 -0.02
C GLN A 129 -6.35 -5.19 0.63
N VAL A 130 -5.85 -6.09 1.47
CA VAL A 130 -4.46 -6.10 1.90
C VAL A 130 -3.86 -7.48 1.63
N ARG A 131 -2.64 -7.49 1.10
CA ARG A 131 -1.88 -8.71 0.77
C ARG A 131 -0.55 -8.69 1.49
N LEU A 132 -0.21 -9.77 2.19
CA LEU A 132 1.12 -9.96 2.78
C LEU A 132 1.98 -10.80 1.83
N TYR A 133 3.21 -10.36 1.62
CA TYR A 133 4.24 -11.09 0.89
C TYR A 133 5.49 -11.27 1.74
N THR A 134 6.18 -12.38 1.55
CA THR A 134 7.59 -12.55 1.95
C THR A 134 8.49 -12.37 0.73
N LEU A 135 9.65 -11.77 0.96
CA LEU A 135 10.64 -11.51 -0.07
C LEU A 135 11.62 -12.69 -0.08
N GLY A 136 11.72 -13.39 -1.21
CA GLY A 136 12.78 -14.38 -1.42
C GLY A 136 14.13 -13.68 -1.44
N GLY A 137 15.06 -14.18 -0.62
CA GLY A 137 16.32 -13.51 -0.23
C GLY A 137 16.93 -12.62 -1.33
N GLN A 138 17.00 -11.32 -1.04
CA GLN A 138 17.73 -10.32 -1.81
C GLN A 138 19.20 -10.28 -1.40
#